data_AF-A0AAF0VWE1-F1
#
_entry.id   AF-A0AAF0VWE1-F1
#
_cell.length_a   1.000
_cell.length_b   1.000
_cell.length_c   1.000
_cell.angle_alpha   90.00
_cell.angle_beta   90.00
_cell.angle_gamma   90.00
#
_symmetry.space_group_name_H-M   'P 1'
#
loop_
_entity.id
_entity.type
_entity.pdbx_description
1 polymer ?
#
loop_
_entity_poly.entity_id
_entity_poly.type
_entity_poly.pdbx_seq_one_letter_code
_entity_poly.pdbx_strand_id
1 'polypeptide(L)'
;MLSVDDVEQFWSATYSRTFDDSFVPVETLVSYDSANLYGPEVCGADQYDNPNAMYCFLADTMAWDRGVLVPTGQQYFGDVAIAALIAHEYGHAVQHESGLTTLLTDTIVKEQQADCFAGAYSRWVAEGNSPRFELSTGDGLNRILAGVITSRDDVLTPDQAGETESGHGTALDRVSAFQMGFVDGAKMCATIDSDEIERRRGDLPLVLTTDSGGGVQPGEMPVDQNTLVSLMELLDLVYRPQSPPGLSMTPQDCPRTAVSATASYCPSSNTVSVDLEVLQEMSVPADRDEYVLPQGDNTALSLVTSRYVLAVQQARGLPLDTPATALRTACLTGVAQRAMADETELPSGHGLMLAAGDMDEAVGGLLTNGIAASTIDGSTVPAGFTRIEAFRNGLSSTEEQCYDRYR
;
A
#
# COMPACT_ATOMS: atom_id res chain seq x y z
N MET A 1 -7.40 26.99 8.76
CA MET A 1 -7.63 25.60 9.18
C MET A 1 -8.69 24.97 8.27
N LEU A 2 -8.49 25.06 6.95
CA LEU A 2 -9.50 24.66 5.95
C LEU A 2 -9.83 23.17 6.04
N SER A 3 -8.85 22.32 6.38
CA SER A 3 -9.01 20.88 6.50
C SER A 3 -10.03 20.46 7.57
N VAL A 4 -9.95 21.04 8.78
CA VAL A 4 -10.86 20.68 9.88
C VAL A 4 -12.30 21.04 9.53
N ASP A 5 -12.52 22.28 9.07
CA ASP A 5 -13.85 22.74 8.64
C ASP A 5 -14.45 21.88 7.50
N ASP A 6 -13.59 21.30 6.65
CA ASP A 6 -14.02 20.44 5.53
C ASP A 6 -14.42 19.04 6.00
N VAL A 7 -13.62 18.46 6.90
CA VAL A 7 -13.90 17.15 7.50
C VAL A 7 -15.15 17.21 8.37
N GLU A 8 -15.34 18.28 9.14
CA GLU A 8 -16.57 18.51 9.91
C GLU A 8 -17.80 18.67 9.00
N GLN A 9 -17.65 19.32 7.85
CA GLN A 9 -18.73 19.43 6.88
C GLN A 9 -19.09 18.07 6.27
N PHE A 10 -18.09 17.24 5.97
CA PHE A 10 -18.30 15.86 5.52
C PHE A 10 -19.05 15.05 6.58
N TRP A 11 -18.62 15.10 7.84
CA TRP A 11 -19.26 14.35 8.93
C TRP A 11 -20.65 14.85 9.25
N SER A 12 -20.89 16.16 9.22
CA SER A 12 -22.23 16.75 9.36
C SER A 12 -23.23 16.18 8.36
N ALA A 13 -22.78 15.83 7.15
CA ALA A 13 -23.61 15.21 6.12
C ALA A 13 -23.64 13.67 6.20
N THR A 14 -22.64 13.03 6.79
CA THR A 14 -22.39 11.58 6.65
C THR A 14 -22.70 10.79 7.92
N TYR A 15 -22.42 11.36 9.10
CA TYR A 15 -22.47 10.66 10.38
C TYR A 15 -23.80 9.96 10.66
N SER A 16 -24.92 10.69 10.54
CA SER A 16 -26.26 10.14 10.79
C SER A 16 -26.63 9.02 9.84
N ARG A 17 -26.11 9.04 8.61
CA ARG A 17 -26.31 7.96 7.65
C ARG A 17 -25.49 6.73 8.01
N THR A 18 -24.34 6.90 8.69
CA THR A 18 -23.41 5.83 9.07
C THR A 18 -23.79 5.17 10.40
N PHE A 19 -24.12 5.96 11.43
CA PHE A 19 -24.27 5.50 12.81
C PHE A 19 -25.70 5.66 13.38
N ASP A 20 -26.63 6.20 12.60
CA ASP A 20 -28.02 6.46 13.03
C ASP A 20 -28.12 7.40 14.27
N ASP A 21 -27.13 8.29 14.45
CA ASP A 21 -27.08 9.31 15.52
C ASP A 21 -26.67 10.71 14.98
N SER A 22 -26.53 11.71 15.83
CA SER A 22 -26.22 13.10 15.47
C SER A 22 -24.74 13.41 15.65
N PHE A 23 -24.13 14.04 14.65
CA PHE A 23 -22.74 14.48 14.71
C PHE A 23 -22.54 15.66 15.67
N VAL A 24 -21.51 15.57 16.49
CA VAL A 24 -20.98 16.61 17.36
C VAL A 24 -19.50 16.83 17.02
N PRO A 25 -19.11 18.04 16.60
CA PRO A 25 -17.70 18.35 16.36
C PRO A 25 -16.84 18.20 17.62
N VAL A 26 -15.57 17.84 17.42
CA VAL A 26 -14.54 17.78 18.47
C VAL A 26 -14.48 19.09 19.24
N GLU A 27 -14.49 19.02 20.57
CA GLU A 27 -14.56 20.21 21.43
C GLU A 27 -13.31 21.10 21.32
N THR A 28 -12.13 20.47 21.32
CA THR A 28 -10.85 21.19 21.41
C THR A 28 -9.91 20.89 20.24
N LEU A 29 -9.45 21.96 19.58
CA LEU A 29 -8.48 21.89 18.48
C LEU A 29 -7.18 22.58 18.87
N VAL A 30 -6.05 21.85 18.80
CA VAL A 30 -4.74 22.37 19.20
C VAL A 30 -3.75 22.29 18.05
N SER A 31 -3.27 23.46 17.61
CA SER A 31 -2.15 23.53 16.67
C SER A 31 -0.86 23.83 17.42
N TYR A 32 0.04 22.84 17.52
CA TYR A 32 1.30 22.96 18.24
C TYR A 32 2.50 23.08 17.28
N ASP A 33 3.68 23.26 17.86
CA ASP A 33 4.94 23.41 17.13
C ASP A 33 5.98 22.49 17.73
N SER A 34 6.28 21.39 17.03
CA SER A 34 7.26 20.39 17.49
C SER A 34 8.68 20.94 17.59
N ALA A 35 8.99 22.06 16.93
CA ALA A 35 10.30 22.71 17.03
C ALA A 35 10.41 23.68 18.23
N ASN A 36 9.32 23.92 18.95
CA ASN A 36 9.31 24.82 20.11
C ASN A 36 9.50 24.05 21.42
N LEU A 37 10.71 24.12 21.99
CA LEU A 37 11.06 23.50 23.29
C LEU A 37 10.18 23.96 24.46
N TYR A 38 9.52 25.11 24.35
CA TYR A 38 8.62 25.63 25.37
C TYR A 38 7.16 25.66 24.87
N GLY A 39 6.82 24.70 24.01
CA GLY A 39 5.46 24.48 23.52
C GLY A 39 4.51 24.06 24.65
N PRO A 40 3.19 24.13 24.42
CA PRO A 40 2.22 23.62 25.38
C PRO A 40 2.33 22.09 25.50
N GLU A 41 2.01 21.55 26.67
CA GLU A 41 1.65 20.14 26.78
C GLU A 41 0.34 19.92 26.02
N VAL A 42 0.31 18.87 25.20
CA VAL A 42 -0.86 18.46 24.45
C VAL A 42 -1.08 16.98 24.76
N CYS A 43 -2.32 16.58 25.02
CA CYS A 43 -2.65 15.19 25.32
C CYS A 43 -1.90 14.59 26.52
N GLY A 44 -1.53 15.44 27.48
CA GLY A 44 -0.81 15.03 28.69
C GLY A 44 0.68 14.78 28.49
N ALA A 45 1.26 15.19 27.34
CA ALA A 45 2.69 15.06 27.05
C ALA A 45 3.28 16.34 26.45
N ASP A 46 4.59 16.53 26.67
CA ASP A 46 5.40 17.51 25.94
C ASP A 46 5.48 17.10 24.47
N GLN A 47 5.44 18.09 23.57
CA GLN A 47 5.37 17.88 22.12
C GLN A 47 6.61 18.36 21.37
N TYR A 48 7.65 18.78 22.07
CA TYR A 48 8.95 19.06 21.47
C TYR A 48 9.55 17.77 20.88
N ASP A 49 10.09 17.88 19.66
CA ASP A 49 10.67 16.75 18.89
C ASP A 49 9.65 15.64 18.55
N ASN A 50 8.36 15.98 18.56
CA ASN A 50 7.27 15.07 18.19
C ASN A 50 6.43 15.64 17.03
N PRO A 51 6.92 15.58 15.77
CA PRO A 51 6.16 16.04 14.61
C PRO A 51 5.02 15.06 14.30
N ASN A 52 3.83 15.31 14.84
CA ASN A 52 2.71 14.37 14.79
C ASN A 52 1.33 15.05 14.65
N ALA A 53 0.32 14.26 14.32
CA ALA A 53 -1.09 14.58 14.49
C ALA A 53 -1.71 13.50 15.38
N MET A 54 -2.75 13.85 16.13
CA MET A 54 -3.34 12.93 17.11
C MET A 54 -4.76 13.35 17.49
N TYR A 55 -5.59 12.36 17.83
CA TYR A 55 -6.80 12.55 18.62
C TYR A 55 -6.66 11.94 20.01
N CYS A 56 -7.03 12.73 21.02
CA CYS A 56 -6.76 12.40 22.42
C CYS A 56 -8.04 12.05 23.14
N PHE A 57 -8.32 10.76 23.17
CA PHE A 57 -9.58 10.15 23.62
C PHE A 57 -10.11 10.68 24.96
N LEU A 58 -9.26 10.86 25.97
CA LEU A 58 -9.69 11.30 27.31
C LEU A 58 -9.99 12.81 27.40
N ALA A 59 -9.48 13.61 26.45
CA ALA A 59 -9.54 15.05 26.48
C ALA A 59 -10.42 15.64 25.36
N ASP A 60 -11.01 14.80 24.50
CA ASP A 60 -11.71 15.20 23.26
C ASP A 60 -10.97 16.33 22.53
N THR A 61 -9.68 16.09 22.31
CA THR A 61 -8.76 17.08 21.74
C THR A 61 -8.12 16.50 20.50
N MET A 62 -8.29 17.15 19.37
CA MET A 62 -7.51 16.87 18.17
C MET A 62 -6.36 17.86 18.07
N ALA A 63 -5.15 17.37 17.80
CA ALA A 63 -3.96 18.16 17.71
C ALA A 63 -3.11 17.83 16.48
N TRP A 64 -2.39 18.83 15.97
CA TRP A 64 -1.44 18.63 14.86
C TRP A 64 -0.26 19.59 14.95
N ASP A 65 0.90 19.10 14.54
CA ASP A 65 2.12 19.87 14.42
C ASP A 65 2.09 20.77 13.16
N ARG A 66 2.08 22.08 13.39
CA ARG A 66 2.16 23.10 12.32
C ARG A 66 3.60 23.45 11.93
N GLY A 67 4.58 23.05 12.74
CA GLY A 67 5.98 23.44 12.62
C GLY A 67 6.74 22.58 11.61
N VAL A 68 6.54 21.26 11.67
CA VAL A 68 7.29 20.29 10.86
C VAL A 68 6.36 19.38 10.06
N LEU A 69 5.41 18.68 10.71
CA LEU A 69 4.55 17.69 10.04
C LEU A 69 3.74 18.29 8.89
N VAL A 70 2.91 19.31 9.16
CA VAL A 70 2.05 19.92 8.12
C VAL A 70 2.88 20.49 6.96
N PRO A 71 3.93 21.30 7.18
CA PRO A 71 4.77 21.79 6.08
C PRO A 71 5.41 20.66 5.26
N THR A 72 5.88 19.60 5.92
CA THR A 72 6.50 18.44 5.26
C THR A 72 5.47 17.70 4.40
N GLY A 73 4.28 17.42 4.94
CA GLY A 73 3.21 16.77 4.19
C GLY A 73 2.73 17.61 3.01
N GLN A 74 2.64 18.93 3.15
CA GLN A 74 2.31 19.83 2.04
C GLN A 74 3.39 19.81 0.95
N GLN A 75 4.66 19.78 1.34
CA GLN A 75 5.79 19.77 0.40
C GLN A 75 5.81 18.48 -0.43
N TYR A 76 5.63 17.31 0.19
CA TYR A 76 5.79 16.02 -0.49
C TYR A 76 4.47 15.49 -1.09
N PHE A 77 3.34 15.75 -0.44
CA PHE A 77 2.04 15.15 -0.79
C PHE A 77 0.96 16.18 -1.15
N GLY A 78 1.20 17.46 -0.88
CA GLY A 78 0.27 18.54 -1.19
C GLY A 78 -0.87 18.72 -0.18
N ASP A 79 -1.64 19.79 -0.34
CA ASP A 79 -2.61 20.24 0.66
C ASP A 79 -3.73 19.23 0.94
N VAL A 80 -4.19 18.50 -0.08
CA VAL A 80 -5.27 17.52 0.09
C VAL A 80 -4.81 16.32 0.92
N ALA A 81 -3.51 15.98 0.91
CA ALA A 81 -2.98 14.94 1.79
C ALA A 81 -3.02 15.37 3.27
N ILE A 82 -2.85 16.66 3.56
CA ILE A 82 -3.10 17.19 4.91
C ILE A 82 -4.57 17.10 5.29
N ALA A 83 -5.49 17.37 4.34
CA ALA A 83 -6.92 17.17 4.60
C ALA A 83 -7.25 15.70 4.89
N ALA A 84 -6.63 14.75 4.18
CA ALA A 84 -6.78 13.32 4.44
C ALA A 84 -6.17 12.88 5.78
N LEU A 85 -5.00 13.42 6.17
CA LEU A 85 -4.40 13.22 7.49
C LEU A 85 -5.34 13.71 8.59
N ILE A 86 -5.88 14.93 8.47
CA ILE A 86 -6.86 15.45 9.42
C ILE A 86 -8.12 14.58 9.44
N ALA A 87 -8.56 14.04 8.30
CA ALA A 87 -9.69 13.12 8.24
C ALA A 87 -9.42 11.78 8.94
N HIS A 88 -8.17 11.29 8.94
CA HIS A 88 -7.74 10.14 9.71
C HIS A 88 -7.86 10.43 11.21
N GLU A 89 -7.27 11.54 11.70
CA GLU A 89 -7.36 11.90 13.13
C GLU A 89 -8.81 12.13 13.59
N TYR A 90 -9.62 12.77 12.76
CA TYR A 90 -11.05 12.94 13.02
C TYR A 90 -11.79 11.59 13.00
N GLY A 91 -11.27 10.59 12.29
CA GLY A 91 -11.74 9.21 12.32
C GLY A 91 -11.70 8.62 13.73
N HIS A 92 -10.65 8.89 14.51
CA HIS A 92 -10.58 8.50 15.91
C HIS A 92 -11.60 9.23 16.79
N ALA A 93 -11.87 10.51 16.51
CA ALA A 93 -12.95 11.24 17.19
C ALA A 93 -14.32 10.61 16.91
N VAL A 94 -14.58 10.25 15.65
CA VAL A 94 -15.81 9.58 15.23
C VAL A 94 -15.95 8.21 15.87
N GLN A 95 -14.87 7.44 15.99
CA GLN A 95 -14.87 6.16 16.72
C GLN A 95 -15.26 6.34 18.19
N HIS A 96 -14.71 7.36 18.84
CA HIS A 96 -15.02 7.70 20.23
C HIS A 96 -16.50 8.11 20.38
N GLU A 97 -16.95 9.06 19.56
CA GLU A 97 -18.30 9.61 19.60
C GLU A 97 -19.37 8.55 19.32
N SER A 98 -19.15 7.69 18.32
CA SER A 98 -20.09 6.62 17.94
C SER A 98 -20.07 5.41 18.88
N GLY A 99 -19.09 5.33 19.79
CA GLY A 99 -18.86 4.15 20.63
C GLY A 99 -18.40 2.91 19.84
N LEU A 100 -17.89 3.11 18.62
CA LEU A 100 -17.43 2.03 17.74
C LEU A 100 -16.21 1.30 18.32
N THR A 101 -15.36 2.02 19.08
CA THR A 101 -14.17 1.44 19.72
C THR A 101 -14.17 1.71 21.22
N THR A 102 -13.45 0.86 21.95
CA THR A 102 -13.23 1.00 23.39
C THR A 102 -11.74 1.07 23.70
N LEU A 103 -11.40 1.31 24.97
CA LEU A 103 -10.01 1.22 25.44
C LEU A 103 -9.40 -0.18 25.21
N LEU A 104 -10.23 -1.23 25.09
CA LEU A 104 -9.80 -2.61 24.87
C LEU A 104 -9.74 -3.00 23.39
N THR A 105 -10.22 -2.15 22.48
CA THR A 105 -10.10 -2.41 21.04
C THR A 105 -8.64 -2.27 20.63
N ASP A 106 -8.13 -3.25 19.89
CA ASP A 106 -6.75 -3.27 19.41
C ASP A 106 -6.41 -2.00 18.63
N THR A 107 -5.19 -1.51 18.77
CA THR A 107 -4.75 -0.28 18.11
C THR A 107 -4.90 -0.41 16.60
N ILE A 108 -4.46 -1.53 16.02
CA ILE A 108 -4.58 -1.78 14.57
C ILE A 108 -6.02 -1.65 14.06
N VAL A 109 -7.03 -2.04 14.84
CA VAL A 109 -8.44 -1.86 14.44
C VAL A 109 -8.81 -0.38 14.40
N LYS A 110 -8.41 0.40 15.42
CA LYS A 110 -8.65 1.84 15.47
C LYS A 110 -7.98 2.56 14.30
N GLU A 111 -6.73 2.22 14.03
CA GLU A 111 -5.96 2.82 12.93
C GLU A 111 -6.56 2.50 11.56
N GLN A 112 -6.89 1.23 11.32
CA GLN A 112 -7.48 0.80 10.05
C GLN A 112 -8.89 1.38 9.83
N GLN A 113 -9.69 1.52 10.89
CA GLN A 113 -10.96 2.24 10.80
C GLN A 113 -10.76 3.73 10.45
N ALA A 114 -9.76 4.39 11.05
CA ALA A 114 -9.44 5.80 10.80
C ALA A 114 -8.95 6.03 9.36
N ASP A 115 -8.06 5.16 8.85
CA ASP A 115 -7.63 5.17 7.45
C ASP A 115 -8.80 4.98 6.49
N CYS A 116 -9.71 4.06 6.81
CA CYS A 116 -10.93 3.87 6.03
C CYS A 116 -11.82 5.13 6.05
N PHE A 117 -12.04 5.76 7.19
CA PHE A 117 -12.81 7.00 7.26
C PHE A 117 -12.17 8.14 6.45
N ALA A 118 -10.84 8.26 6.48
CA ALA A 118 -10.10 9.20 5.64
C ALA A 118 -10.30 8.92 4.14
N GLY A 119 -10.37 7.65 3.76
CA GLY A 119 -10.73 7.22 2.40
C GLY A 119 -12.15 7.65 1.99
N ALA A 120 -13.13 7.49 2.88
CA ALA A 120 -14.50 7.91 2.64
C ALA A 120 -14.63 9.44 2.48
N TYR A 121 -13.93 10.21 3.32
CA TYR A 121 -13.80 11.65 3.15
C TYR A 121 -13.15 12.01 1.81
N SER A 122 -12.05 11.36 1.45
CA SER A 122 -11.33 11.61 0.21
C SER A 122 -12.21 11.37 -1.01
N ARG A 123 -13.05 10.34 -1.01
CA ARG A 123 -14.07 10.15 -2.06
C ARG A 123 -15.03 11.33 -2.16
N TRP A 124 -15.54 11.82 -1.02
CA TRP A 124 -16.46 12.96 -1.00
C TRP A 124 -15.84 14.22 -1.64
N VAL A 125 -14.54 14.46 -1.40
CA VAL A 125 -13.77 15.52 -2.07
C VAL A 125 -13.62 15.25 -3.57
N ALA A 126 -13.26 14.02 -3.96
CA ALA A 126 -13.10 13.63 -5.38
C ALA A 126 -14.41 13.71 -6.19
N GLU A 127 -15.56 13.55 -5.53
CA GLU A 127 -16.89 13.74 -6.10
C GLU A 127 -17.29 15.24 -6.24
N GLY A 128 -16.41 16.16 -5.84
CA GLY A 128 -16.59 17.61 -5.98
C GLY A 128 -17.52 18.23 -4.94
N ASN A 129 -17.79 17.53 -3.83
CA ASN A 129 -18.67 18.03 -2.79
C ASN A 129 -17.97 19.01 -1.83
N SER A 130 -16.64 18.96 -1.76
CA SER A 130 -15.84 19.87 -0.94
C SER A 130 -15.82 21.28 -1.54
N PRO A 131 -16.16 22.33 -0.77
CA PRO A 131 -15.98 23.71 -1.21
C PRO A 131 -14.55 24.22 -1.01
N ARG A 132 -13.66 23.43 -0.40
CA ARG A 132 -12.30 23.87 0.00
C ARG A 132 -11.19 23.13 -0.75
N PHE A 133 -11.43 21.89 -1.17
CA PHE A 133 -10.44 21.04 -1.82
C PHE A 133 -10.98 20.41 -3.11
N GLU A 134 -10.08 20.21 -4.07
CA GLU A 134 -10.34 19.41 -5.27
C GLU A 134 -9.39 18.22 -5.27
N LEU A 135 -9.90 17.02 -5.53
CA LEU A 135 -9.10 15.80 -5.57
C LEU A 135 -9.26 15.10 -6.91
N SER A 136 -8.19 15.02 -7.69
CA SER A 136 -8.17 14.17 -8.89
C SER A 136 -7.95 12.70 -8.49
N THR A 137 -8.66 11.79 -9.13
CA THR A 137 -8.52 10.33 -8.90
C THR A 137 -7.25 9.72 -9.50
N GLY A 138 -6.44 10.53 -10.19
CA GLY A 138 -5.09 10.19 -10.63
C GLY A 138 -4.05 10.75 -9.66
N ASP A 139 -3.36 11.82 -10.06
CA ASP A 139 -2.23 12.39 -9.32
C ASP A 139 -2.56 12.79 -7.87
N GLY A 140 -3.74 13.37 -7.62
CA GLY A 140 -4.12 13.82 -6.29
C GLY A 140 -4.26 12.65 -5.32
N LEU A 141 -5.00 11.62 -5.71
CA LEU A 141 -5.17 10.40 -4.92
C LEU A 141 -3.85 9.65 -4.73
N ASN A 142 -2.99 9.64 -5.75
CA ASN A 142 -1.64 9.06 -5.65
C ASN A 142 -0.81 9.74 -4.56
N ARG A 143 -0.89 11.07 -4.41
CA ARG A 143 -0.17 11.78 -3.36
C ARG A 143 -0.70 11.48 -1.97
N ILE A 144 -2.02 11.34 -1.81
CA ILE A 144 -2.60 10.90 -0.52
C ILE A 144 -2.09 9.50 -0.17
N LEU A 145 -2.14 8.55 -1.10
CA LEU A 145 -1.65 7.20 -0.87
C LEU A 145 -0.15 7.17 -0.55
N ALA A 146 0.65 8.04 -1.18
CA ALA A 146 2.07 8.16 -0.85
C ALA A 146 2.26 8.58 0.63
N GLY A 147 1.48 9.55 1.13
CA GLY A 147 1.50 9.93 2.54
C GLY A 147 1.06 8.77 3.47
N VAL A 148 0.02 8.03 3.10
CA VAL A 148 -0.45 6.84 3.84
C VAL A 148 0.66 5.77 3.91
N ILE A 149 1.35 5.49 2.80
CA ILE A 149 2.45 4.52 2.74
C ILE A 149 3.66 5.00 3.56
N THR A 150 4.03 6.28 3.46
CA THR A 150 5.16 6.86 4.21
C THR A 150 4.96 6.77 5.72
N SER A 151 3.70 6.82 6.19
CA SER A 151 3.34 6.74 7.60
C SER A 151 3.05 5.31 8.10
N ARG A 152 3.49 4.27 7.37
CA ARG A 152 3.46 2.88 7.86
C ARG A 152 4.37 2.66 9.07
N ASP A 153 4.13 1.57 9.80
CA ASP A 153 5.05 1.12 10.85
C ASP A 153 6.32 0.49 10.27
N ASP A 154 7.39 0.43 11.06
CA ASP A 154 8.63 -0.24 10.66
C ASP A 154 8.43 -1.76 10.56
N VAL A 155 9.29 -2.41 9.78
CA VAL A 155 9.30 -3.88 9.67
C VAL A 155 9.66 -4.51 11.01
N LEU A 156 8.77 -5.37 11.52
CA LEU A 156 8.89 -5.96 12.84
C LEU A 156 9.91 -7.09 12.87
N THR A 157 10.76 -7.12 13.90
CA THR A 157 11.66 -8.24 14.20
C THR A 157 10.97 -9.29 15.09
N PRO A 158 11.51 -10.53 15.19
CA PRO A 158 10.91 -11.59 16.02
C PRO A 158 10.64 -11.20 17.47
N ASP A 159 11.47 -10.35 18.08
CA ASP A 159 11.28 -9.86 19.45
C ASP A 159 10.13 -8.85 19.59
N GLN A 160 9.68 -8.28 18.46
CA GLN A 160 8.55 -7.36 18.35
C GLN A 160 7.28 -8.03 17.85
N ALA A 161 7.21 -9.36 17.76
CA ALA A 161 6.06 -10.07 17.18
C ALA A 161 4.70 -9.73 17.85
N GLY A 162 4.72 -9.36 19.14
CA GLY A 162 3.53 -8.92 19.88
C GLY A 162 3.04 -7.50 19.51
N GLU A 163 3.77 -6.77 18.68
CA GLU A 163 3.46 -5.39 18.27
C GLU A 163 2.63 -5.32 16.98
N THR A 164 2.32 -6.46 16.35
CA THR A 164 1.53 -6.58 15.10
C THR A 164 0.13 -5.97 15.16
N GLU A 165 -0.38 -5.76 16.37
CA GLU A 165 -1.69 -5.16 16.67
C GLU A 165 -1.58 -3.75 17.30
N SER A 166 -0.35 -3.25 17.53
CA SER A 166 -0.07 -2.09 18.39
C SER A 166 0.14 -0.76 17.65
N GLY A 167 0.16 -0.76 16.31
CA GLY A 167 0.41 0.44 15.50
C GLY A 167 -0.54 0.57 14.31
N HIS A 168 -0.14 1.38 13.32
CA HIS A 168 -0.91 1.64 12.11
C HIS A 168 -0.96 0.45 11.16
N GLY A 169 0.05 -0.42 11.23
CA GLY A 169 0.24 -1.56 10.34
C GLY A 169 1.15 -1.28 9.14
N THR A 170 1.17 -2.26 8.25
CA THR A 170 1.97 -2.25 7.01
C THR A 170 1.43 -1.21 6.02
N ALA A 171 2.23 -0.81 5.02
CA ALA A 171 1.71 0.04 3.94
C ALA A 171 0.53 -0.62 3.22
N LEU A 172 0.59 -1.94 3.03
CA LEU A 172 -0.51 -2.70 2.46
C LEU A 172 -1.78 -2.64 3.33
N ASP A 173 -1.67 -2.76 4.65
CA ASP A 173 -2.80 -2.61 5.58
C ASP A 173 -3.44 -1.25 5.43
N ARG A 174 -2.65 -0.18 5.57
CA ARG A 174 -3.15 1.19 5.60
C ARG A 174 -3.81 1.59 4.29
N VAL A 175 -3.14 1.32 3.16
CA VAL A 175 -3.73 1.55 1.84
C VAL A 175 -5.00 0.70 1.69
N SER A 176 -4.99 -0.55 2.18
CA SER A 176 -6.17 -1.40 2.09
C SER A 176 -7.41 -0.80 2.74
N ALA A 177 -7.27 -0.34 3.98
CA ALA A 177 -8.34 0.31 4.73
C ALA A 177 -8.80 1.60 4.06
N PHE A 178 -7.86 2.47 3.67
CA PHE A 178 -8.18 3.70 2.96
C PHE A 178 -8.99 3.43 1.68
N GLN A 179 -8.60 2.43 0.90
CA GLN A 179 -9.34 2.05 -0.31
C GLN A 179 -10.73 1.51 -0.02
N MET A 180 -10.94 0.76 1.07
CA MET A 180 -12.27 0.28 1.47
C MET A 180 -13.21 1.46 1.72
N GLY A 181 -12.77 2.48 2.45
CA GLY A 181 -13.61 3.65 2.69
C GLY A 181 -13.83 4.49 1.44
N PHE A 182 -12.81 4.62 0.59
CA PHE A 182 -12.96 5.31 -0.68
C PHE A 182 -13.97 4.59 -1.60
N VAL A 183 -13.93 3.26 -1.70
CA VAL A 183 -14.81 2.50 -2.61
C VAL A 183 -16.21 2.28 -2.02
N ASP A 184 -16.28 1.85 -0.77
CA ASP A 184 -17.51 1.34 -0.14
C ASP A 184 -18.15 2.35 0.84
N GLY A 185 -17.44 3.43 1.17
CA GLY A 185 -17.93 4.50 2.03
C GLY A 185 -17.84 4.20 3.53
N ALA A 186 -18.21 5.19 4.35
CA ALA A 186 -17.98 5.18 5.80
C ALA A 186 -18.65 4.02 6.56
N LYS A 187 -19.74 3.42 6.04
CA LYS A 187 -20.38 2.25 6.66
C LYS A 187 -19.49 1.03 6.68
N MET A 188 -18.69 0.81 5.62
CA MET A 188 -17.75 -0.30 5.55
C MET A 188 -16.67 -0.19 6.64
N CYS A 189 -16.25 1.04 6.95
CA CYS A 189 -15.24 1.29 7.96
C CYS A 189 -15.68 0.80 9.35
N ALA A 190 -16.96 0.95 9.69
CA ALA A 190 -17.50 0.46 10.96
C ALA A 190 -17.55 -1.07 11.07
N THR A 191 -17.27 -1.81 9.99
CA THR A 191 -17.21 -3.28 10.00
C THR A 191 -15.79 -3.84 10.07
N ILE A 192 -14.77 -2.98 10.13
CA ILE A 192 -13.38 -3.41 10.31
C ILE A 192 -13.19 -3.82 11.78
N ASP A 193 -12.85 -5.08 11.99
CA ASP A 193 -12.49 -5.69 13.27
C ASP A 193 -11.24 -6.58 13.10
N SER A 194 -10.73 -7.17 14.19
CA SER A 194 -9.53 -8.00 14.15
C SER A 194 -9.70 -9.20 13.19
N ASP A 195 -10.89 -9.83 13.17
CA ASP A 195 -11.21 -10.95 12.25
C ASP A 195 -11.17 -10.52 10.77
N GLU A 196 -11.64 -9.31 10.43
CA GLU A 196 -11.53 -8.76 9.08
C GLU A 196 -10.08 -8.50 8.69
N ILE A 197 -9.29 -7.91 9.58
CA ILE A 197 -7.88 -7.60 9.35
C ILE A 197 -7.08 -8.89 9.15
N GLU A 198 -7.27 -9.90 10.00
CA GLU A 198 -6.65 -11.22 9.87
C GLU A 198 -6.99 -11.88 8.52
N ARG A 199 -8.28 -11.90 8.13
CA ARG A 199 -8.68 -12.45 6.83
C ARG A 199 -8.09 -11.69 5.64
N ARG A 200 -7.95 -10.37 5.77
CA ARG A 200 -7.39 -9.52 4.71
C ARG A 200 -5.88 -9.71 4.56
N ARG A 201 -5.16 -9.84 5.68
CA ARG A 201 -3.72 -10.14 5.72
C ARG A 201 -3.43 -11.55 5.21
N GLY A 202 -4.29 -12.52 5.53
CA GLY A 202 -4.08 -13.91 5.18
C GLY A 202 -2.76 -14.42 5.77
N ASP A 203 -2.00 -15.16 4.97
CA ASP A 203 -0.74 -15.78 5.39
C ASP A 203 0.49 -14.88 5.11
N LEU A 204 0.29 -13.60 4.78
CA LEU A 204 1.39 -12.68 4.50
C LEU A 204 2.32 -12.51 5.71
N PRO A 205 3.65 -12.49 5.51
CA PRO A 205 4.60 -12.29 6.59
C PRO A 205 4.51 -10.87 7.16
N LEU A 206 4.26 -10.78 8.47
CA LEU A 206 4.19 -9.49 9.19
C LEU A 206 5.42 -9.25 10.07
N VAL A 207 6.20 -10.29 10.33
CA VAL A 207 7.37 -10.27 11.21
C VAL A 207 8.50 -11.02 10.52
N LEU A 208 9.71 -10.49 10.60
CA LEU A 208 10.91 -11.17 10.11
C LEU A 208 11.12 -12.50 10.84
N THR A 209 11.77 -13.44 10.17
CA THR A 209 12.02 -14.78 10.71
C THR A 209 13.39 -14.87 11.37
N THR A 210 13.63 -15.96 12.11
CA THR A 210 14.96 -16.31 12.62
C THR A 210 15.56 -17.46 11.81
N ASP A 211 16.86 -17.40 11.60
CA ASP A 211 17.62 -18.51 11.03
C ASP A 211 17.82 -19.64 12.05
N SER A 212 18.35 -20.77 11.56
CA SER A 212 18.66 -21.94 12.41
C SER A 212 19.68 -21.68 13.53
N GLY A 213 20.43 -20.58 13.45
CA GLY A 213 21.39 -20.12 14.47
C GLY A 213 20.79 -19.13 15.47
N GLY A 214 19.52 -18.74 15.31
CA GLY A 214 18.84 -17.75 16.13
C GLY A 214 19.13 -16.29 15.75
N GLY A 215 19.77 -16.05 14.60
CA GLY A 215 19.92 -14.71 14.04
C GLY A 215 18.65 -14.28 13.32
N VAL A 216 18.28 -12.99 13.40
CA VAL A 216 17.17 -12.45 12.61
C VAL A 216 17.59 -12.47 11.13
N GLN A 217 16.78 -13.08 10.28
CA GLN A 217 17.01 -13.04 8.83
C GLN A 217 16.76 -11.62 8.32
N PRO A 218 17.61 -11.10 7.41
CA PRO A 218 17.31 -9.84 6.77
C PRO A 218 16.00 -9.97 5.99
N GLY A 219 15.18 -8.91 6.00
CA GLY A 219 13.97 -8.84 5.16
C GLY A 219 14.26 -8.58 3.68
N GLU A 220 15.52 -8.67 3.27
CA GLU A 220 15.99 -8.28 1.95
C GLU A 220 16.93 -9.36 1.42
N MET A 221 16.76 -9.71 0.15
CA MET A 221 17.57 -10.69 -0.55
C MET A 221 18.28 -10.08 -1.76
N PRO A 222 19.49 -10.57 -2.10
CA PRO A 222 20.15 -10.15 -3.34
C PRO A 222 19.30 -10.53 -4.56
N VAL A 223 19.07 -9.56 -5.45
CA VAL A 223 18.48 -9.82 -6.76
C VAL A 223 19.61 -10.19 -7.72
N ASP A 224 19.89 -11.49 -7.83
CA ASP A 224 20.89 -12.05 -8.71
C ASP A 224 20.31 -13.08 -9.68
N GLN A 225 21.17 -13.71 -10.48
CA GLN A 225 20.73 -14.72 -11.44
C GLN A 225 20.01 -15.91 -10.79
N ASN A 226 20.44 -16.36 -9.60
CA ASN A 226 19.82 -17.50 -8.91
C ASN A 226 18.45 -17.12 -8.36
N THR A 227 18.32 -15.92 -7.80
CA THR A 227 17.03 -15.39 -7.33
C THR A 227 16.03 -15.32 -8.47
N LEU A 228 16.43 -14.79 -9.63
CA LEU A 228 15.54 -14.66 -10.78
C LEU A 228 15.20 -16.02 -11.42
N VAL A 229 16.12 -16.98 -11.45
CA VAL A 229 15.81 -18.36 -11.89
C VAL A 229 14.81 -19.02 -10.93
N SER A 230 15.00 -18.87 -9.61
CA SER A 230 14.09 -19.40 -8.59
C SER A 230 12.70 -18.77 -8.71
N LEU A 231 12.63 -17.46 -8.99
CA LEU A 231 11.37 -16.77 -9.27
C LEU A 231 10.66 -17.38 -10.49
N MET A 232 11.37 -17.60 -11.61
CA MET A 232 10.74 -18.22 -12.79
C MET A 232 10.24 -19.65 -12.49
N GLU A 233 11.00 -20.46 -11.75
CA GLU A 233 10.57 -21.80 -11.32
C GLU A 233 9.32 -21.76 -10.45
N LEU A 234 9.26 -20.81 -9.51
CA LEU A 234 8.08 -20.61 -8.66
C LEU A 234 6.86 -20.22 -9.50
N LEU A 235 7.03 -19.28 -10.45
CA LEU A 235 5.95 -18.83 -11.31
C LEU A 235 5.45 -19.95 -12.24
N ASP A 236 6.32 -20.86 -12.68
CA ASP A 236 5.94 -22.07 -13.41
C ASP A 236 5.04 -22.98 -12.57
N LEU A 237 5.31 -23.11 -11.26
CA LEU A 237 4.47 -23.89 -10.34
C LEU A 237 3.11 -23.23 -10.08
N VAL A 238 3.10 -21.90 -9.95
CA VAL A 238 1.89 -21.09 -9.71
C VAL A 238 0.96 -21.14 -10.91
N TYR A 239 1.46 -20.80 -12.10
CA TYR A 239 0.62 -20.62 -13.30
C TYR A 239 0.52 -21.85 -14.21
N ARG A 240 1.47 -22.78 -14.09
CA ARG A 240 1.52 -24.02 -14.90
C ARG A 240 1.28 -23.79 -16.40
N PRO A 241 1.97 -22.82 -17.03
CA PRO A 241 1.76 -22.57 -18.45
C PRO A 241 2.20 -23.77 -19.30
N GLN A 242 1.51 -24.01 -20.41
CA GLN A 242 1.89 -25.08 -21.34
C GLN A 242 3.27 -24.85 -21.97
N SER A 243 3.63 -23.58 -22.16
CA SER A 243 4.92 -23.13 -22.69
C SER A 243 5.45 -22.01 -21.79
N PRO A 244 6.15 -22.34 -20.70
CA PRO A 244 6.79 -21.35 -19.83
C PRO A 244 7.66 -20.37 -20.62
N PRO A 245 7.65 -19.07 -20.28
CA PRO A 245 8.59 -18.12 -20.87
C PRO A 245 10.02 -18.41 -20.42
N GLY A 246 10.99 -18.26 -21.31
CA GLY A 246 12.40 -18.28 -20.95
C GLY A 246 12.83 -17.01 -20.21
N LEU A 247 14.03 -17.02 -19.62
CA LEU A 247 14.65 -15.87 -18.96
C LEU A 247 15.95 -15.49 -19.69
N SER A 248 16.16 -14.20 -19.94
CA SER A 248 17.39 -13.67 -20.55
C SER A 248 17.93 -12.50 -19.74
N MET A 249 19.14 -12.65 -19.20
CA MET A 249 19.89 -11.60 -18.47
C MET A 249 20.62 -10.61 -19.38
N THR A 250 20.46 -10.76 -20.69
CA THR A 250 21.00 -9.82 -21.66
C THR A 250 19.82 -9.02 -22.20
N PRO A 251 19.82 -7.68 -22.09
CA PRO A 251 18.77 -6.86 -22.66
C PRO A 251 18.58 -7.19 -24.14
N GLN A 252 17.35 -7.58 -24.51
CA GLN A 252 16.96 -7.86 -25.90
C GLN A 252 16.10 -6.73 -26.43
N ASP A 253 16.28 -6.38 -27.72
CA ASP A 253 15.37 -5.48 -28.43
C ASP A 253 14.02 -6.19 -28.66
N CYS A 254 13.09 -6.05 -27.71
CA CYS A 254 11.70 -6.48 -27.86
C CYS A 254 10.95 -5.45 -28.76
N PRO A 255 10.41 -5.83 -29.93
CA PRO A 255 9.69 -4.87 -30.79
C PRO A 255 8.43 -4.33 -30.09
N ARG A 256 8.25 -2.99 -30.09
CA ARG A 256 7.16 -2.24 -29.42
C ARG A 256 7.25 -2.07 -27.89
N THR A 257 8.45 -1.94 -27.33
CA THR A 257 8.61 -1.51 -25.92
C THR A 257 9.30 -0.16 -25.85
N ALA A 258 8.53 0.92 -25.67
CA ALA A 258 9.10 2.17 -25.21
C ALA A 258 8.98 2.19 -23.68
N VAL A 259 10.13 2.16 -22.99
CA VAL A 259 10.30 2.46 -21.56
C VAL A 259 9.92 1.34 -20.57
N SER A 260 10.75 0.30 -20.52
CA SER A 260 11.36 -0.11 -19.24
C SER A 260 12.72 -0.71 -19.57
N ALA A 261 13.79 0.01 -19.26
CA ALA A 261 15.16 -0.48 -19.41
C ALA A 261 15.44 -1.66 -18.45
N THR A 262 14.56 -1.91 -17.48
CA THR A 262 14.77 -2.86 -16.38
C THR A 262 14.32 -4.28 -16.71
N ALA A 263 13.08 -4.48 -17.18
CA ALA A 263 12.63 -5.78 -17.66
C ALA A 263 11.49 -5.68 -18.68
N SER A 264 11.44 -6.63 -19.60
CA SER A 264 10.48 -6.69 -20.70
C SER A 264 10.06 -8.13 -20.98
N TYR A 265 8.84 -8.31 -21.49
CA TYR A 265 8.42 -9.58 -22.09
C TYR A 265 8.47 -9.47 -23.61
N CYS A 266 9.13 -10.43 -24.26
CA CYS A 266 9.33 -10.53 -25.70
C CYS A 266 8.39 -11.61 -26.29
N PRO A 267 7.25 -11.25 -26.91
CA PRO A 267 6.28 -12.19 -27.48
C PRO A 267 6.81 -13.15 -28.53
N SER A 268 7.77 -12.70 -29.34
CA SER A 268 8.28 -13.46 -30.50
C SER A 268 9.15 -14.65 -30.09
N SER A 269 9.86 -14.53 -28.97
CA SER A 269 10.73 -15.56 -28.40
C SER A 269 10.16 -16.20 -27.14
N ASN A 270 9.00 -15.72 -26.65
CA ASN A 270 8.42 -16.09 -25.37
C ASN A 270 9.46 -16.01 -24.24
N THR A 271 10.05 -14.83 -24.04
CA THR A 271 11.18 -14.62 -23.12
C THR A 271 10.95 -13.37 -22.26
N VAL A 272 11.20 -13.49 -20.96
CA VAL A 272 11.39 -12.34 -20.06
C VAL A 272 12.85 -11.92 -20.15
N SER A 273 13.09 -10.71 -20.67
CA SER A 273 14.42 -10.10 -20.75
C SER A 273 14.58 -9.12 -19.60
N VAL A 274 15.70 -9.20 -18.89
CA VAL A 274 16.01 -8.33 -17.75
C VAL A 274 17.38 -7.68 -17.92
N ASP A 275 17.49 -6.45 -17.44
CA ASP A 275 18.76 -5.80 -17.16
C ASP A 275 19.07 -6.03 -15.67
N LEU A 276 20.00 -6.94 -15.39
CA LEU A 276 20.31 -7.35 -14.03
C LEU A 276 20.91 -6.20 -13.21
N GLU A 277 21.72 -5.33 -13.83
CA GLU A 277 22.36 -4.22 -13.12
C GLU A 277 21.30 -3.21 -12.68
N VAL A 278 20.36 -2.86 -13.57
CA VAL A 278 19.26 -1.94 -13.23
C VAL A 278 18.31 -2.57 -12.21
N LEU A 279 18.03 -3.87 -12.29
CA LEU A 279 17.23 -4.56 -11.25
C LEU A 279 17.90 -4.50 -9.88
N GLN A 280 19.22 -4.68 -9.83
CA GLN A 280 20.00 -4.61 -8.59
C GLN A 280 19.99 -3.22 -7.96
N GLU A 281 20.06 -2.17 -8.78
CA GLU A 281 19.93 -0.78 -8.30
C GLU A 281 18.54 -0.50 -7.73
N MET A 282 17.50 -1.03 -8.38
CA MET A 282 16.11 -0.88 -7.92
C MET A 282 15.79 -1.72 -6.68
N SER A 283 16.54 -2.79 -6.43
CA SER A 283 16.39 -3.63 -5.24
C SER A 283 17.16 -3.13 -4.02
N VAL A 284 17.78 -1.95 -4.09
CA VAL A 284 18.46 -1.37 -2.92
C VAL A 284 17.40 -0.88 -1.93
N PRO A 285 17.41 -1.37 -0.68
CA PRO A 285 16.45 -0.96 0.34
C PRO A 285 16.53 0.55 0.58
N ALA A 286 15.40 1.23 0.55
CA ALA A 286 15.29 2.65 0.89
C ALA A 286 13.83 3.01 1.22
N ASP A 287 13.65 4.04 2.04
CA ASP A 287 12.30 4.51 2.40
C ASP A 287 12.24 5.99 2.78
N ARG A 288 11.45 6.33 3.79
CA ARG A 288 11.21 7.69 4.27
C ARG A 288 12.50 8.39 4.73
N ASP A 289 13.48 7.64 5.23
CA ASP A 289 14.77 8.20 5.64
C ASP A 289 15.58 8.72 4.45
N GLU A 290 15.39 8.12 3.27
CA GLU A 290 15.93 8.56 1.98
C GLU A 290 14.96 9.42 1.16
N TYR A 291 13.81 9.82 1.73
CA TYR A 291 12.75 10.58 1.05
C TYR A 291 12.12 9.87 -0.16
N VAL A 292 12.03 8.53 -0.10
CA VAL A 292 11.35 7.70 -1.10
C VAL A 292 10.23 6.87 -0.47
N LEU A 293 9.38 6.28 -1.32
CA LEU A 293 8.47 5.24 -0.86
C LEU A 293 9.24 3.92 -0.67
N PRO A 294 8.71 2.97 0.10
CA PRO A 294 9.40 1.71 0.39
C PRO A 294 9.82 1.03 -0.90
N GLN A 295 11.08 0.65 -0.94
CA GLN A 295 11.68 -0.12 -2.02
C GLN A 295 12.72 -1.08 -1.44
N GLY A 296 12.99 -2.14 -2.18
CA GLY A 296 13.80 -3.29 -1.77
C GLY A 296 13.71 -4.39 -2.83
N ASP A 297 14.11 -5.61 -2.49
CA ASP A 297 14.14 -6.76 -3.40
C ASP A 297 12.82 -6.98 -4.15
N ASN A 298 11.68 -6.83 -3.50
CA ASN A 298 10.38 -7.14 -4.06
C ASN A 298 9.85 -6.01 -4.94
N THR A 299 10.47 -4.83 -4.90
CA THR A 299 10.34 -3.83 -5.98
C THR A 299 10.77 -4.41 -7.33
N ALA A 300 11.86 -5.18 -7.34
CA ALA A 300 12.39 -5.84 -8.53
C ALA A 300 11.65 -7.16 -8.84
N LEU A 301 11.38 -8.01 -7.82
CA LEU A 301 10.72 -9.31 -8.04
C LEU A 301 9.26 -9.16 -8.52
N SER A 302 8.50 -8.20 -7.98
CA SER A 302 7.15 -7.88 -8.46
C SER A 302 7.15 -7.44 -9.93
N LEU A 303 8.16 -6.66 -10.33
CA LEU A 303 8.34 -6.19 -11.70
C LEU A 303 8.62 -7.35 -12.64
N VAL A 304 9.56 -8.25 -12.32
CA VAL A 304 9.86 -9.42 -13.16
C VAL A 304 8.64 -10.35 -13.24
N THR A 305 7.95 -10.57 -12.12
CA THR A 305 6.69 -11.32 -12.07
C THR A 305 5.66 -10.74 -13.04
N SER A 306 5.52 -9.41 -13.09
CA SER A 306 4.59 -8.75 -14.00
C SER A 306 4.90 -9.04 -15.49
N ARG A 307 6.17 -9.21 -15.84
CA ARG A 307 6.58 -9.56 -17.21
C ARG A 307 6.29 -11.03 -17.51
N TYR A 308 6.50 -11.92 -16.54
CA TYR A 308 6.11 -13.33 -16.67
C TYR A 308 4.61 -13.47 -16.92
N VAL A 309 3.75 -12.77 -16.17
CA VAL A 309 2.29 -12.91 -16.33
C VAL A 309 1.76 -12.29 -17.62
N LEU A 310 2.52 -11.41 -18.29
CA LEU A 310 2.21 -11.02 -19.69
C LEU A 310 2.35 -12.22 -20.64
N ALA A 311 3.29 -13.14 -20.40
CA ALA A 311 3.42 -14.39 -21.15
C ALA A 311 2.23 -15.31 -20.91
N VAL A 312 1.78 -15.43 -19.66
CA VAL A 312 0.57 -16.20 -19.30
C VAL A 312 -0.66 -15.63 -20.01
N GLN A 313 -0.81 -14.30 -20.04
CA GLN A 313 -1.88 -13.64 -20.79
C GLN A 313 -1.78 -13.87 -22.31
N GLN A 314 -0.57 -13.81 -22.89
CA GLN A 314 -0.36 -14.10 -24.31
C GLN A 314 -0.73 -15.55 -24.66
N ALA A 315 -0.38 -16.52 -23.80
CA ALA A 315 -0.73 -17.92 -23.99
C ALA A 315 -2.26 -18.15 -24.01
N ARG A 316 -3.03 -17.28 -23.32
CA ARG A 316 -4.50 -17.24 -23.39
C ARG A 316 -5.06 -16.45 -24.58
N GLY A 317 -4.20 -15.91 -25.46
CA GLY A 317 -4.59 -15.16 -26.65
C GLY A 317 -5.17 -13.77 -26.35
N LEU A 318 -4.86 -13.20 -25.19
CA LEU A 318 -5.39 -11.90 -24.76
C LEU A 318 -4.54 -10.74 -25.28
N PRO A 319 -5.14 -9.54 -25.50
CA PRO A 319 -4.38 -8.33 -25.77
C PRO A 319 -3.40 -7.99 -24.65
N LEU A 320 -2.24 -7.44 -25.01
CA LEU A 320 -1.18 -7.09 -24.06
C LEU A 320 -0.93 -5.57 -23.91
N ASP A 321 -1.66 -4.76 -24.66
CA ASP A 321 -1.44 -3.31 -24.85
C ASP A 321 -2.68 -2.49 -24.45
N THR A 322 -3.50 -3.01 -23.54
CA THR A 322 -4.73 -2.34 -23.09
C THR A 322 -4.67 -1.98 -21.60
N PRO A 323 -5.42 -0.96 -21.14
CA PRO A 323 -5.57 -0.67 -19.71
C PRO A 323 -6.05 -1.88 -18.90
N ALA A 324 -6.92 -2.72 -19.48
CA ALA A 324 -7.36 -3.96 -18.83
C ALA A 324 -6.20 -4.95 -18.63
N THR A 325 -5.27 -5.03 -19.60
CA THR A 325 -4.03 -5.82 -19.44
C THR A 325 -3.22 -5.33 -18.25
N ALA A 326 -3.00 -4.02 -18.12
CA ALA A 326 -2.24 -3.44 -17.01
C ALA A 326 -2.81 -3.83 -15.63
N LEU A 327 -4.13 -3.71 -15.45
CA LEU A 327 -4.79 -4.10 -14.19
C LEU A 327 -4.80 -5.61 -13.98
N ARG A 328 -4.99 -6.39 -15.06
CA ARG A 328 -4.90 -7.85 -14.98
C ARG A 328 -3.50 -8.32 -14.60
N THR A 329 -2.46 -7.70 -15.16
CA THR A 329 -1.06 -7.93 -14.82
C THR A 329 -0.81 -7.66 -13.34
N ALA A 330 -1.35 -6.56 -12.79
CA ALA A 330 -1.24 -6.27 -11.36
C ALA A 330 -1.92 -7.35 -10.51
N CYS A 331 -3.15 -7.75 -10.86
CA CYS A 331 -3.89 -8.80 -10.16
C CYS A 331 -3.16 -10.15 -10.19
N LEU A 332 -2.68 -10.58 -11.36
CA LEU A 332 -1.90 -11.80 -11.47
C LEU A 332 -0.59 -11.69 -10.65
N THR A 333 0.12 -10.57 -10.73
CA THR A 333 1.29 -10.34 -9.87
C THR A 333 0.95 -10.55 -8.39
N GLY A 334 -0.20 -10.05 -7.91
CA GLY A 334 -0.69 -10.30 -6.55
C GLY A 334 -0.96 -11.79 -6.27
N VAL A 335 -1.54 -12.54 -7.21
CA VAL A 335 -1.74 -14.00 -7.06
C VAL A 335 -0.39 -14.72 -6.86
N ALA A 336 0.64 -14.35 -7.63
CA ALA A 336 1.97 -14.91 -7.47
C ALA A 336 2.61 -14.52 -6.13
N GLN A 337 2.48 -13.27 -5.71
CA GLN A 337 3.03 -12.82 -4.41
C GLN A 337 2.35 -13.52 -3.24
N ARG A 338 1.03 -13.71 -3.28
CA ARG A 338 0.33 -14.54 -2.28
C ARG A 338 0.93 -15.95 -2.21
N ALA A 339 1.23 -16.58 -3.35
CA ALA A 339 1.84 -17.90 -3.37
C ALA A 339 3.28 -17.92 -2.82
N MET A 340 3.98 -16.79 -2.81
CA MET A 340 5.30 -16.63 -2.20
C MET A 340 5.24 -16.39 -0.68
N ALA A 341 4.05 -16.27 -0.08
CA ALA A 341 3.91 -16.21 1.37
C ALA A 341 4.14 -17.57 2.06
N ASP A 342 3.97 -18.67 1.31
CA ASP A 342 4.16 -20.04 1.77
C ASP A 342 5.48 -20.63 1.28
N GLU A 343 6.09 -21.50 2.10
CA GLU A 343 7.28 -22.26 1.69
C GLU A 343 6.95 -23.20 0.55
N THR A 344 7.61 -22.97 -0.60
CA THR A 344 7.45 -23.78 -1.80
C THR A 344 8.78 -24.47 -2.14
N GLU A 345 8.78 -25.81 -2.18
CA GLU A 345 9.93 -26.58 -2.67
C GLU A 345 10.08 -26.41 -4.18
N LEU A 346 11.11 -25.68 -4.61
CA LEU A 346 11.41 -25.50 -6.03
C LEU A 346 12.20 -26.70 -6.58
N PRO A 347 12.08 -27.01 -7.89
CA PRO A 347 12.84 -28.08 -8.53
C PRO A 347 14.36 -27.96 -8.36
N SER A 348 14.88 -26.73 -8.27
CA SER A 348 16.30 -26.47 -8.00
C SER A 348 16.74 -26.79 -6.56
N GLY A 349 15.80 -26.99 -5.63
CA GLY A 349 16.05 -27.18 -4.20
C GLY A 349 16.31 -25.88 -3.44
N HIS A 350 16.17 -24.72 -4.10
CA HIS A 350 16.15 -23.41 -3.43
C HIS A 350 14.73 -23.07 -2.99
N GLY A 351 14.61 -22.17 -2.01
CA GLY A 351 13.34 -21.56 -1.61
C GLY A 351 13.32 -20.09 -2.03
N LEU A 352 12.13 -19.61 -2.39
CA LEU A 352 11.85 -18.18 -2.55
C LEU A 352 10.55 -17.91 -1.80
N MET A 353 10.63 -17.08 -0.77
CA MET A 353 9.50 -16.68 0.06
C MET A 353 9.59 -15.19 0.31
N LEU A 354 8.43 -14.57 0.54
CA LEU A 354 8.36 -13.20 0.99
C LEU A 354 8.88 -13.07 2.42
N ALA A 355 9.56 -11.97 2.70
CA ALA A 355 9.79 -11.49 4.05
C ALA A 355 8.78 -10.40 4.44
N ALA A 356 8.76 -10.06 5.73
CA ALA A 356 8.01 -8.90 6.19
C ALA A 356 8.66 -7.63 5.62
N GLY A 357 7.86 -6.76 5.00
CA GLY A 357 8.34 -5.57 4.29
C GLY A 357 8.14 -5.67 2.78
N ASP A 358 8.31 -6.85 2.18
CA ASP A 358 8.25 -7.04 0.73
C ASP A 358 6.94 -6.54 0.10
N MET A 359 5.80 -6.74 0.77
CA MET A 359 4.51 -6.25 0.26
C MET A 359 4.44 -4.72 0.21
N ASP A 360 5.11 -4.05 1.15
CA ASP A 360 5.14 -2.60 1.19
C ASP A 360 5.98 -2.03 0.05
N GLU A 361 7.04 -2.73 -0.34
CA GLU A 361 7.85 -2.40 -1.51
C GLU A 361 7.08 -2.58 -2.82
N ALA A 362 6.31 -3.67 -2.96
CA ALA A 362 5.45 -3.87 -4.12
C ALA A 362 4.39 -2.77 -4.22
N VAL A 363 3.75 -2.40 -3.10
CA VAL A 363 2.80 -1.29 -3.03
C VAL A 363 3.46 0.06 -3.35
N GLY A 364 4.67 0.30 -2.82
CA GLY A 364 5.49 1.47 -3.14
C GLY A 364 5.81 1.56 -4.63
N GLY A 365 6.29 0.46 -5.22
CA GLY A 365 6.59 0.33 -6.65
C GLY A 365 5.37 0.53 -7.56
N LEU A 366 4.21 -0.01 -7.20
CA LEU A 366 2.94 0.21 -7.92
C LEU A 366 2.55 1.68 -7.99
N LEU A 367 2.93 2.47 -6.97
CA LEU A 367 2.66 3.90 -6.94
C LEU A 367 3.72 4.71 -7.69
N THR A 368 5.02 4.45 -7.44
CA THR A 368 6.15 5.23 -7.98
C THR A 368 6.47 4.94 -9.43
N ASN A 369 6.60 3.65 -9.82
CA ASN A 369 7.00 3.25 -11.17
C ASN A 369 5.85 2.60 -11.95
N GLY A 370 4.92 1.92 -11.27
CA GLY A 370 3.74 1.30 -11.88
C GLY A 370 4.00 0.11 -12.78
N ILE A 371 5.24 -0.37 -12.88
CA ILE A 371 5.63 -1.37 -13.88
C ILE A 371 4.98 -2.72 -13.55
N ALA A 372 4.82 -3.05 -12.27
CA ALA A 372 4.09 -4.24 -11.84
C ALA A 372 2.61 -4.24 -12.31
N ALA A 373 2.08 -3.09 -12.73
CA ALA A 373 0.75 -2.89 -13.27
C ALA A 373 0.78 -2.29 -14.69
N SER A 374 1.72 -2.69 -15.54
CA SER A 374 1.85 -2.14 -16.90
C SER A 374 1.59 -3.17 -18.01
N THR A 375 1.26 -2.66 -19.19
CA THR A 375 1.18 -3.38 -20.46
C THR A 375 2.55 -3.79 -20.97
N ILE A 376 2.58 -4.52 -22.09
CA ILE A 376 3.82 -4.90 -22.77
C ILE A 376 4.71 -3.71 -23.12
N ASP A 377 4.13 -2.58 -23.49
CA ASP A 377 4.86 -1.36 -23.88
C ASP A 377 5.15 -0.44 -22.69
N GLY A 378 4.90 -0.87 -21.45
CA GLY A 378 5.14 -0.08 -20.24
C GLY A 378 4.02 0.91 -19.89
N SER A 379 2.98 1.04 -20.71
CA SER A 379 1.82 1.88 -20.40
C SER A 379 1.04 1.35 -19.18
N THR A 380 0.47 2.24 -18.38
CA THR A 380 -0.30 1.87 -17.18
C THR A 380 -1.51 2.78 -16.96
N VAL A 381 -2.38 2.40 -16.04
CA VAL A 381 -3.49 3.26 -15.59
C VAL A 381 -2.91 4.38 -14.71
N PRO A 382 -3.23 5.67 -14.96
CA PRO A 382 -2.64 6.78 -14.21
C PRO A 382 -2.88 6.74 -12.69
N ALA A 383 -4.03 6.20 -12.28
CA ALA A 383 -4.39 6.05 -10.87
C ALA A 383 -3.61 4.89 -10.22
N GLY A 384 -2.61 5.23 -9.40
CA GLY A 384 -1.95 4.33 -8.43
C GLY A 384 -2.93 3.60 -7.55
N PHE A 385 -3.98 4.29 -7.13
CA PHE A 385 -5.11 3.67 -6.45
C PHE A 385 -5.65 2.43 -7.18
N THR A 386 -6.00 2.55 -8.47
CA THR A 386 -6.54 1.42 -9.25
C THR A 386 -5.50 0.33 -9.47
N ARG A 387 -4.22 0.70 -9.62
CA ARG A 387 -3.11 -0.25 -9.75
C ARG A 387 -2.96 -1.11 -8.48
N ILE A 388 -2.94 -0.47 -7.31
CA ILE A 388 -2.84 -1.15 -6.01
C ILE A 388 -4.10 -1.97 -5.73
N GLU A 389 -5.29 -1.46 -6.03
CA GLU A 389 -6.55 -2.21 -5.89
C GLU A 389 -6.51 -3.50 -6.70
N ALA A 390 -6.04 -3.44 -7.95
CA ALA A 390 -5.94 -4.61 -8.81
C ALA A 390 -4.94 -5.63 -8.27
N PHE A 391 -3.77 -5.19 -7.81
CA PHE A 391 -2.80 -6.05 -7.15
C PHE A 391 -3.37 -6.72 -5.88
N ARG A 392 -4.05 -5.97 -5.01
CA ARG A 392 -4.71 -6.48 -3.80
C ARG A 392 -5.81 -7.50 -4.08
N ASN A 393 -6.57 -7.31 -5.16
CA ASN A 393 -7.53 -8.33 -5.60
C ASN A 393 -6.82 -9.65 -5.88
N GLY A 394 -5.61 -9.63 -6.44
CA GLY A 394 -4.78 -10.82 -6.62
C GLY A 394 -4.44 -11.55 -5.32
N LEU A 395 -4.08 -10.81 -4.27
CA LEU A 395 -3.74 -11.40 -2.96
C LEU A 395 -4.87 -12.21 -2.34
N SER A 396 -6.12 -11.90 -2.69
CA SER A 396 -7.32 -12.55 -2.13
C SER A 396 -8.07 -13.44 -3.14
N SER A 397 -7.59 -13.58 -4.38
CA SER A 397 -8.32 -14.25 -5.47
C SER A 397 -7.50 -15.29 -6.21
N THR A 398 -8.15 -16.04 -7.10
CA THR A 398 -7.49 -16.98 -8.02
C THR A 398 -7.13 -16.32 -9.34
N GLU A 399 -6.26 -16.99 -10.11
CA GLU A 399 -5.92 -16.60 -11.49
C GLU A 399 -7.20 -16.34 -12.33
N GLU A 400 -8.17 -17.26 -12.32
CA GLU A 400 -9.43 -17.12 -13.06
C GLU A 400 -10.23 -15.88 -12.66
N GLN A 401 -10.25 -15.54 -11.37
CA GLN A 401 -10.96 -14.37 -10.88
C GLN A 401 -10.32 -13.07 -11.37
N CYS A 402 -8.99 -13.02 -11.51
CA CYS A 402 -8.30 -11.89 -12.16
C CYS A 402 -8.74 -11.73 -13.64
N TYR A 403 -8.88 -12.84 -14.38
CA TYR A 403 -9.36 -12.79 -15.77
C TYR A 403 -10.82 -12.36 -15.87
N ASP A 404 -11.67 -12.83 -14.95
CA ASP A 404 -13.09 -12.47 -14.95
C ASP A 404 -13.31 -10.99 -14.61
N ARG A 405 -12.51 -10.44 -13.70
CA ARG A 405 -12.62 -9.06 -13.24
C ARG A 405 -12.07 -8.05 -14.25
N TYR A 406 -10.91 -8.34 -14.85
CA TYR A 406 -10.20 -7.45 -15.78
C TYR A 406 -10.23 -8.05 -17.17
N ARG A 407 -11.25 -7.77 -17.99
CA ARG A 407 -11.46 -8.38 -19.31
C ARG A 407 -10.92 -7.56 -20.47
#